data_AF-U6N4C5-F1
#
_entry.id   AF-U6N4C5-F1
#
_cell.length_a   1.000
_cell.length_b   1.000
_cell.length_c   1.000
_cell.angle_alpha   90.00
_cell.angle_beta   90.00
_cell.angle_gamma   90.00
#
_symmetry.space_group_name_H-M   'P 1'
#
loop_
_entity.id
_entity.type
_entity.pdbx_description
1 polymer ?
#
loop_
_entity_poly.entity_id
_entity_poly.type
_entity_poly.pdbx_seq_one_letter_code
_entity_poly.pdbx_strand_id
1 'polypeptide(L)'
;MREASRQLLLPPPQLQLLLPHLVLLLLLQLPASTVGYSVRSSLSLNFFPTDQSSKPASPLLSRRNLSKGDSQRFSGPSSALKSVNLLSRGGESNAGPPAVSPEALQRVEDLVKKNKLFVLLKGTPDEPQCGFSRVTVQALQACGVEKIPYFDVLSDPELREAAKVFGQWQTFPQVYVNQELIGGCDIILEMFRNQSLHQLLKDHNLVEPANPEPQSTGA
;
A
#
# COMPACT_ATOMS: atom_id res chain seq x y z
N MET A 1 -14.71 55.92 62.04
CA MET A 1 -13.34 56.45 61.97
C MET A 1 -12.37 55.29 62.06
N ARG A 2 -11.47 55.15 61.06
CA ARG A 2 -10.56 54.00 60.75
C ARG A 2 -11.25 52.91 59.93
N GLU A 3 -11.30 52.94 58.60
CA GLU A 3 -10.28 53.16 57.54
C GLU A 3 -9.30 51.99 57.38
N ALA A 4 -9.20 51.52 56.12
CA ALA A 4 -8.17 50.67 55.51
C ALA A 4 -8.19 49.15 55.77
N SER A 5 -8.97 48.43 54.96
CA SER A 5 -8.60 47.10 54.42
C SER A 5 -9.37 46.82 53.12
N ARG A 6 -9.09 47.61 52.08
CA ARG A 6 -9.44 47.26 50.70
C ARG A 6 -8.44 46.21 50.22
N GLN A 7 -8.80 44.93 50.34
CA GLN A 7 -8.18 43.89 49.52
C GLN A 7 -8.69 44.05 48.09
N LEU A 8 -7.90 44.73 47.25
CA LEU A 8 -8.04 44.70 45.80
C LEU A 8 -7.17 43.54 45.30
N LEU A 9 -7.68 42.33 45.51
CA LEU A 9 -7.14 41.12 44.92
C LEU A 9 -7.47 41.15 43.43
N LEU A 10 -6.57 41.73 42.62
CA LEU A 10 -6.64 41.65 41.16
C LEU A 10 -6.56 40.18 40.73
N PRO A 11 -7.47 39.69 39.87
CA PRO A 11 -7.43 38.33 39.37
C PRO A 11 -6.24 38.14 38.40
N PRO A 12 -5.45 37.06 38.50
CA PRO A 12 -4.43 36.73 37.52
C PRO A 12 -5.08 36.01 36.33
N PRO A 13 -5.25 36.68 35.17
CA PRO A 13 -4.87 36.05 33.91
C PRO A 13 -4.44 37.09 32.85
N GLN A 14 -3.44 37.93 33.13
CA GLN A 14 -2.97 38.91 32.12
C GLN A 14 -1.48 38.77 31.75
N LEU A 15 -0.76 37.80 32.33
CA LEU A 15 0.64 37.53 31.98
C LEU A 15 0.84 36.47 30.88
N GLN A 16 -0.24 35.83 30.40
CA GLN A 16 -0.16 34.85 29.29
C GLN A 16 -0.40 35.46 27.90
N LEU A 17 -0.88 36.70 27.80
CA LEU A 17 -1.18 37.36 26.53
C LEU A 17 -0.02 38.21 25.96
N LEU A 18 1.04 38.43 26.74
CA LEU A 18 2.22 39.20 26.33
C LEU A 18 3.33 38.34 25.69
N LEU A 19 3.27 37.02 25.85
CA LEU A 19 4.27 36.08 25.33
C LEU A 19 4.30 35.93 23.80
N PRO A 20 3.19 35.90 23.04
CA PRO A 20 3.27 35.74 21.58
C PRO A 20 3.81 36.99 20.87
N HIS A 21 3.60 38.18 21.44
CA HIS A 21 4.05 39.43 20.83
C HIS A 21 5.56 39.66 20.96
N LEU A 22 6.17 39.14 22.04
CA LEU A 22 7.61 39.21 22.28
C LEU A 22 8.40 38.22 21.39
N VAL A 23 7.83 37.05 21.08
CA VAL A 23 8.43 36.08 20.14
C VAL A 23 8.44 36.60 18.71
N LEU A 24 7.39 37.31 18.28
CA LEU A 24 7.33 37.91 16.95
C LEU A 24 8.33 39.06 16.78
N LEU A 25 8.60 39.84 17.83
CA LEU A 25 9.63 40.87 17.82
C LEU A 25 11.05 40.29 17.74
N LEU A 26 11.31 39.17 18.42
CA LEU A 26 12.64 38.53 18.42
C LEU A 26 12.99 37.87 17.06
N LEU A 27 11.99 37.42 16.30
CA LEU A 27 12.20 36.82 14.97
C LEU A 27 12.47 37.86 13.86
N LEU A 28 12.18 39.15 14.08
CA LEU A 28 12.42 40.22 13.12
C LEU A 28 13.84 40.82 13.17
N GLN A 29 14.71 40.33 14.07
CA GLN A 29 16.08 40.83 14.24
C GLN A 29 17.17 39.86 13.78
N LEU A 30 16.83 38.83 13.00
CA LEU A 30 17.82 37.95 12.39
C LEU A 30 18.35 38.56 11.08
N PRO A 31 19.68 38.80 10.95
CA PRO A 31 20.26 39.34 9.74
C PRO A 31 20.19 38.33 8.59
N ALA A 32 19.59 38.74 7.48
CA ALA A 32 19.61 38.01 6.22
C ALA A 32 21.05 38.01 5.65
N SER A 33 21.80 36.93 5.86
CA SER A 33 23.09 36.72 5.18
C SER A 33 23.36 35.22 4.99
N THR A 34 23.16 34.80 3.74
CA THR A 34 24.09 33.98 2.94
C THR A 34 24.42 32.56 3.42
N VAL A 35 23.67 31.58 2.89
CA VAL A 35 24.16 30.32 2.27
C VAL A 35 23.02 29.90 1.31
N GLY A 36 23.12 29.89 -0.02
CA GLY A 36 24.17 29.30 -0.84
C GLY A 36 23.63 28.05 -1.55
N TYR A 37 22.52 28.15 -2.30
CA TYR A 37 22.01 27.05 -3.13
C TYR A 37 22.86 26.90 -4.40
N SER A 38 23.78 25.94 -4.36
CA SER A 38 24.52 25.49 -5.54
C SER A 38 23.65 24.52 -6.34
N VAL A 39 22.96 25.04 -7.36
CA VAL A 39 22.37 24.24 -8.43
C VAL A 39 23.51 23.62 -9.24
N ARG A 40 23.73 22.31 -9.08
CA ARG A 40 24.52 21.54 -10.05
C ARG A 40 23.59 20.60 -10.80
N SER A 41 23.18 21.12 -11.95
CA SER A 41 22.71 20.35 -13.09
C SER A 41 23.75 19.28 -13.44
N SER A 42 23.33 18.01 -13.46
CA SER A 42 23.97 17.00 -14.30
C SER A 42 22.93 15.97 -14.70
N LEU A 43 22.62 16.04 -15.98
CA LEU A 43 21.87 15.10 -16.78
C LEU A 43 22.38 13.66 -16.57
N SER A 44 21.46 12.72 -16.36
CA SER A 44 21.58 11.33 -16.83
C SER A 44 20.19 10.74 -16.99
N LEU A 45 19.57 11.10 -18.11
CA LEU A 45 18.49 10.36 -18.75
C LEU A 45 19.05 9.02 -19.22
N ASN A 46 18.85 7.96 -18.44
CA ASN A 46 18.89 6.60 -18.99
C ASN A 46 17.45 6.15 -19.26
N PHE A 47 17.05 6.56 -20.46
CA PHE A 47 15.94 6.11 -21.26
C PHE A 47 16.02 4.58 -21.46
N PHE A 48 15.11 3.83 -20.84
CA PHE A 48 14.96 2.39 -21.11
C PHE A 48 13.94 2.21 -22.24
N PRO A 49 14.29 1.50 -23.33
CA PRO A 49 13.43 1.40 -24.50
C PRO A 49 12.25 0.45 -24.26
N THR A 50 11.08 0.90 -24.72
CA THR A 50 9.93 0.09 -25.10
C THR A 50 10.31 -0.90 -26.19
N ASP A 51 10.06 -2.20 -25.96
CA ASP A 51 9.90 -3.17 -27.04
C ASP A 51 8.43 -3.59 -27.11
N GLN A 52 7.73 -3.04 -28.10
CA GLN A 52 6.57 -3.68 -28.70
C GLN A 52 7.10 -4.76 -29.65
N SER A 53 6.73 -6.02 -29.44
CA SER A 53 6.79 -7.00 -30.52
C SER A 53 5.68 -8.04 -30.39
N SER A 54 4.84 -8.02 -31.42
CA SER A 54 3.70 -8.87 -31.70
C SER A 54 4.05 -10.35 -31.89
N LYS A 55 3.15 -11.23 -31.40
CA LYS A 55 2.87 -12.61 -31.88
C LYS A 55 3.00 -12.73 -33.42
N PRO A 56 3.34 -13.90 -34.05
CA PRO A 56 2.49 -15.09 -33.97
C PRO A 56 3.12 -16.50 -34.18
N ALA A 57 2.29 -17.51 -33.86
CA ALA A 57 2.11 -18.83 -34.49
C ALA A 57 3.27 -19.86 -34.59
N SER A 58 3.03 -21.03 -33.98
CA SER A 58 3.59 -22.34 -34.35
C SER A 58 3.28 -22.70 -35.82
N PRO A 59 4.08 -23.53 -36.52
CA PRO A 59 3.86 -24.98 -36.44
C PRO A 59 5.10 -25.89 -36.73
N LEU A 60 4.85 -27.20 -36.57
CA LEU A 60 5.43 -28.34 -37.30
C LEU A 60 6.87 -28.83 -37.04
N LEU A 61 6.90 -29.98 -36.35
CA LEU A 61 7.52 -31.25 -36.77
C LEU A 61 8.98 -31.23 -37.27
N SER A 62 9.87 -31.85 -36.48
CA SER A 62 10.87 -32.76 -37.05
C SER A 62 11.24 -33.90 -36.10
N ARG A 63 10.95 -35.10 -36.62
CA ARG A 63 11.39 -36.43 -36.21
C ARG A 63 12.92 -36.54 -35.97
N ARG A 64 13.31 -37.38 -35.00
CA ARG A 64 14.20 -38.57 -35.11
C ARG A 64 14.26 -39.20 -33.69
N ASN A 65 13.64 -40.34 -33.38
CA ASN A 65 13.87 -41.77 -33.69
C ASN A 65 15.05 -42.45 -32.94
N LEU A 66 14.80 -43.72 -32.53
CA LEU A 66 15.69 -44.76 -31.94
C LEU A 66 15.98 -44.64 -30.43
N SER A 67 15.77 -45.65 -29.57
CA SER A 67 16.01 -47.10 -29.75
C SER A 67 15.27 -47.99 -28.71
N LYS A 68 14.75 -49.12 -29.21
CA LYS A 68 14.64 -50.52 -28.68
C LYS A 68 14.47 -50.84 -27.18
N GLY A 69 13.59 -51.82 -26.93
CA GLY A 69 13.54 -52.68 -25.74
C GLY A 69 12.11 -53.12 -25.39
N ASP A 70 11.43 -53.88 -26.24
CA ASP A 70 11.26 -55.35 -26.19
C ASP A 70 10.32 -55.89 -25.08
N SER A 71 9.24 -56.53 -25.55
CA SER A 71 8.56 -57.71 -24.99
C SER A 71 8.09 -57.77 -23.53
N GLN A 72 6.77 -57.79 -23.31
CA GLN A 72 5.97 -59.02 -23.17
C GLN A 72 4.52 -58.69 -22.76
N ARG A 73 3.57 -59.27 -23.52
CA ARG A 73 2.17 -59.51 -23.10
C ARG A 73 2.18 -60.41 -21.87
N PHE A 74 1.20 -60.28 -20.97
CA PHE A 74 0.40 -61.45 -20.57
C PHE A 74 -0.95 -61.02 -19.98
N SER A 75 -1.97 -61.77 -20.41
CA SER A 75 -3.37 -61.79 -20.01
C SER A 75 -3.58 -62.08 -18.51
N GLY A 76 -4.74 -61.67 -17.94
CA GLY A 76 -5.20 -61.94 -16.56
C GLY A 76 -5.42 -63.44 -16.22
N PRO A 77 -6.22 -63.85 -15.20
CA PRO A 77 -7.27 -63.12 -14.47
C PRO A 77 -7.35 -63.39 -12.93
N SER A 78 -8.38 -62.80 -12.30
CA SER A 78 -9.21 -63.37 -11.19
C SER A 78 -8.77 -63.30 -9.71
N SER A 79 -9.63 -62.62 -8.94
CA SER A 79 -10.18 -62.97 -7.61
C SER A 79 -9.27 -63.11 -6.37
N ALA A 80 -9.41 -62.16 -5.44
CA ALA A 80 -9.60 -62.46 -4.00
C ALA A 80 -10.19 -61.24 -3.27
N LEU A 81 -11.29 -61.47 -2.54
CA LEU A 81 -12.04 -60.50 -1.77
C LEU A 81 -11.48 -60.33 -0.35
N LYS A 82 -11.59 -59.10 0.16
CA LYS A 82 -12.01 -58.69 1.51
C LYS A 82 -11.30 -59.30 2.72
N SER A 83 -10.58 -58.45 3.46
CA SER A 83 -11.04 -57.85 4.73
C SER A 83 -9.86 -57.44 5.59
N VAL A 84 -9.60 -56.13 5.72
CA VAL A 84 -9.17 -55.53 6.99
C VAL A 84 -9.61 -54.07 6.98
N ASN A 85 -10.52 -53.74 7.89
CA ASN A 85 -10.82 -52.35 8.23
C ASN A 85 -10.04 -52.09 9.52
N LEU A 86 -8.96 -51.31 9.44
CA LEU A 86 -8.27 -50.81 10.63
C LEU A 86 -8.04 -49.31 10.45
N LEU A 87 -8.97 -48.55 11.03
CA LEU A 87 -8.84 -47.15 11.38
C LEU A 87 -7.49 -46.89 12.05
N SER A 88 -6.78 -45.84 11.64
CA SER A 88 -6.71 -44.62 12.46
C SER A 88 -5.75 -43.57 11.90
N ARG A 89 -6.22 -42.33 12.00
CA ARG A 89 -5.51 -41.05 12.00
C ARG A 89 -5.08 -40.52 10.62
N GLY A 90 -5.98 -39.69 10.10
CA GLY A 90 -5.64 -38.67 9.12
C GLY A 90 -4.52 -37.78 9.66
N GLY A 91 -3.43 -37.76 8.92
CA GLY A 91 -2.61 -36.59 8.73
C GLY A 91 -2.71 -36.29 7.24
N GLU A 92 -3.57 -35.35 6.88
CA GLU A 92 -3.66 -34.83 5.52
C GLU A 92 -2.37 -34.10 5.19
N SER A 93 -1.40 -34.81 4.60
CA SER A 93 -0.27 -34.17 3.93
C SER A 93 -0.74 -33.70 2.55
N ASN A 94 -1.42 -32.55 2.52
CA ASN A 94 -1.68 -31.85 1.26
C ASN A 94 -0.36 -31.20 0.77
N ALA A 95 0.43 -31.97 0.03
CA ALA A 95 1.44 -31.43 -0.87
C ALA A 95 0.74 -30.88 -2.12
N GLY A 96 0.12 -29.71 -1.97
CA GLY A 96 -0.43 -28.89 -3.06
C GLY A 96 0.43 -27.64 -3.31
N PRO A 97 0.20 -26.90 -4.42
CA PRO A 97 0.90 -25.64 -4.74
C PRO A 97 0.84 -24.68 -3.54
N PRO A 98 1.78 -23.73 -3.35
CA PRO A 98 2.03 -23.06 -2.08
C PRO A 98 0.70 -22.69 -1.40
N ALA A 99 0.32 -23.51 -0.43
CA ALA A 99 -1.05 -23.59 0.03
C ALA A 99 -1.28 -22.42 0.98
N VAL A 100 -1.66 -21.29 0.41
CA VAL A 100 -2.14 -20.15 1.18
C VAL A 100 -3.30 -20.64 2.04
N SER A 101 -3.22 -20.44 3.36
CA SER A 101 -4.28 -20.87 4.25
C SER A 101 -5.57 -20.09 3.97
N PRO A 102 -6.74 -20.74 4.03
CA PRO A 102 -8.02 -20.05 3.87
C PRO A 102 -8.26 -19.03 4.99
N GLU A 103 -7.67 -19.24 6.18
CA GLU A 103 -7.74 -18.32 7.31
C GLU A 103 -7.02 -17.00 7.02
N ALA A 104 -5.83 -17.05 6.42
CA ALA A 104 -5.10 -15.84 6.03
C ALA A 104 -5.85 -15.03 4.96
N LEU A 105 -6.51 -15.71 4.01
CA LEU A 105 -7.35 -15.05 3.01
C LEU A 105 -8.53 -14.31 3.65
N GLN A 106 -9.24 -14.96 4.58
CA GLN A 106 -10.33 -14.32 5.33
C GLN A 106 -9.84 -13.11 6.11
N ARG A 107 -8.66 -13.21 6.73
CA ARG A 107 -8.07 -12.09 7.47
C ARG A 107 -7.75 -10.89 6.57
N VAL A 108 -7.23 -11.11 5.36
CA VAL A 108 -7.03 -10.03 4.38
C VAL A 108 -8.37 -9.40 4.00
N GLU A 109 -9.36 -10.23 3.70
CA GLU A 109 -10.70 -9.79 3.32
C GLU A 109 -11.34 -8.93 4.44
N ASP A 110 -11.23 -9.34 5.70
CA ASP A 110 -11.76 -8.61 6.85
C ASP A 110 -11.07 -7.25 7.04
N LEU A 111 -9.74 -7.20 6.87
CA LEU A 111 -8.96 -5.95 6.95
C LEU A 111 -9.38 -4.95 5.87
N VAL A 112 -9.59 -5.45 4.64
CA VAL A 112 -10.03 -4.66 3.50
C VAL A 112 -11.50 -4.22 3.67
N LYS A 113 -12.38 -5.08 4.18
CA LYS A 113 -13.80 -4.75 4.44
C LYS A 113 -13.99 -3.71 5.55
N LYS A 114 -13.13 -3.74 6.56
CA LYS A 114 -13.25 -2.85 7.73
C LYS A 114 -13.01 -1.38 7.38
N ASN A 115 -12.23 -1.09 6.34
CA ASN A 115 -11.79 0.25 6.02
C ASN A 115 -12.19 0.61 4.58
N LYS A 116 -12.75 1.82 4.38
CA LYS A 116 -13.06 2.33 3.04
C LYS A 116 -11.80 2.50 2.18
N LEU A 117 -10.69 2.87 2.79
CA LEU A 117 -9.35 2.92 2.19
C LEU A 117 -8.47 1.96 2.96
N PHE A 118 -7.76 1.07 2.27
CA PHE A 118 -6.82 0.15 2.91
C PHE A 118 -5.59 -0.07 2.04
N VAL A 119 -4.40 -0.06 2.64
CA VAL A 119 -3.14 -0.16 1.90
C VAL A 119 -2.24 -1.23 2.47
N LEU A 120 -1.79 -2.15 1.62
CA LEU A 120 -0.76 -3.12 1.94
C LEU A 120 0.61 -2.53 1.61
N LEU A 121 1.45 -2.35 2.61
CA LEU A 121 2.75 -1.68 2.51
C LEU A 121 3.88 -2.63 2.92
N LYS A 122 5.10 -2.30 2.47
CA LYS A 122 6.34 -2.84 3.04
C LYS A 122 6.88 -1.84 4.07
N GLY A 123 6.73 -2.15 5.35
CA GLY A 123 6.91 -1.22 6.46
C GLY A 123 5.62 -0.47 6.80
N THR A 124 5.76 0.68 7.45
CA THR A 124 4.62 1.52 7.89
C THR A 124 4.53 2.81 7.05
N PRO A 125 3.41 3.56 7.11
CA PRO A 125 3.32 4.87 6.47
C PRO A 125 4.35 5.87 6.99
N ASP A 126 4.66 5.81 8.29
CA ASP A 126 5.66 6.67 8.94
C ASP A 126 7.09 6.22 8.61
N GLU A 127 7.31 4.91 8.52
CA GLU A 127 8.61 4.27 8.27
C GLU A 127 8.54 3.28 7.09
N PRO A 128 8.43 3.76 5.84
CA PRO A 128 8.35 2.89 4.68
C PRO A 128 9.72 2.26 4.37
N GLN A 129 9.75 0.92 4.30
CA GLN A 129 10.96 0.13 4.06
C GLN A 129 11.23 -0.14 2.58
N CYS A 130 10.40 0.39 1.68
CA CYS A 130 10.55 0.25 0.23
C CYS A 130 10.25 1.58 -0.48
N GLY A 131 11.02 1.91 -1.52
CA GLY A 131 10.84 3.14 -2.32
C GLY A 131 9.45 3.25 -2.94
N PHE A 132 8.89 2.16 -3.46
CA PHE A 132 7.53 2.14 -4.02
C PHE A 132 6.48 2.42 -2.94
N SER A 133 6.60 1.81 -1.76
CA SER A 133 5.71 2.08 -0.61
C SER A 133 5.79 3.55 -0.18
N ARG A 134 7.01 4.12 -0.12
CA ARG A 134 7.22 5.53 0.23
C ARG A 134 6.55 6.48 -0.78
N VAL A 135 6.63 6.20 -2.07
CA VAL A 135 6.00 7.03 -3.11
C VAL A 135 4.48 6.93 -3.03
N THR A 136 3.92 5.73 -2.86
CA THR A 136 2.47 5.54 -2.72
C THR A 136 1.90 6.27 -1.50
N VAL A 137 2.56 6.19 -0.34
CA VAL A 137 2.14 6.91 0.87
C VAL A 137 2.15 8.42 0.66
N GLN A 138 3.22 8.96 0.07
CA GLN A 138 3.31 10.38 -0.24
C GLN A 138 2.23 10.84 -1.22
N ALA A 139 1.91 10.05 -2.25
CA ALA A 139 0.85 10.39 -3.20
C ALA A 139 -0.53 10.47 -2.51
N LEU A 140 -0.85 9.52 -1.63
CA LEU A 140 -2.10 9.53 -0.87
C LEU A 140 -2.17 10.70 0.12
N GLN A 141 -1.07 10.99 0.82
CA GLN A 141 -0.98 12.15 1.72
C GLN A 141 -1.09 13.47 0.97
N ALA A 142 -0.49 13.58 -0.22
CA ALA A 142 -0.59 14.76 -1.08
C ALA A 142 -2.03 15.00 -1.58
N CYS A 143 -2.84 13.94 -1.70
CA CYS A 143 -4.27 14.07 -1.96
C CYS A 143 -5.09 14.52 -0.73
N GLY A 144 -4.49 14.65 0.46
CA GLY A 144 -5.18 15.09 1.68
C GLY A 144 -5.70 13.95 2.55
N VAL A 145 -5.21 12.71 2.37
CA VAL A 145 -5.55 11.60 3.27
C VAL A 145 -4.72 11.73 4.55
N GLU A 146 -5.37 12.08 5.67
CA GLU A 146 -4.69 12.25 6.97
C GLU A 146 -4.31 10.91 7.61
N LYS A 147 -5.20 9.92 7.53
CA LYS A 147 -5.00 8.60 8.14
C LYS A 147 -5.13 7.51 7.09
N ILE A 148 -4.05 6.80 6.86
CA ILE A 148 -3.98 5.68 5.92
C ILE A 148 -4.08 4.37 6.73
N PRO A 149 -5.20 3.63 6.70
CA PRO A 149 -5.27 2.30 7.28
C PRO A 149 -4.36 1.38 6.49
N TYR A 150 -3.47 0.66 7.17
CA TYR A 150 -2.45 -0.15 6.52
C TYR A 150 -2.22 -1.48 7.22
N PHE A 151 -1.55 -2.37 6.50
CA PHE A 151 -0.92 -3.56 7.07
C PHE A 151 0.48 -3.75 6.47
N ASP A 152 1.46 -4.03 7.32
CA ASP A 152 2.83 -4.31 6.92
C ASP A 152 3.00 -5.78 6.51
N VAL A 153 3.16 -6.01 5.20
CA VAL A 153 3.31 -7.36 4.64
C VAL A 153 4.67 -8.01 4.95
N LEU A 154 5.61 -7.25 5.53
CA LEU A 154 6.88 -7.81 6.00
C LEU A 154 6.74 -8.47 7.37
N SER A 155 5.72 -8.09 8.15
CA SER A 155 5.47 -8.62 9.49
C SER A 155 4.86 -10.03 9.48
N ASP A 156 4.08 -10.35 8.46
CA ASP A 156 3.34 -11.61 8.34
C ASP A 156 3.51 -12.20 6.92
N PRO A 157 4.38 -13.20 6.75
CA PRO A 157 4.64 -13.80 5.43
C PRO A 157 3.44 -14.59 4.91
N GLU A 158 2.58 -15.10 5.79
CA GLU A 158 1.39 -15.85 5.39
C GLU A 158 0.34 -14.91 4.80
N LEU A 159 0.07 -13.79 5.47
CA LEU A 159 -0.81 -12.74 4.98
C LEU A 159 -0.28 -12.12 3.68
N ARG A 160 1.04 -12.00 3.55
CA ARG A 160 1.67 -11.52 2.31
C ARG A 160 1.35 -12.40 1.10
N GLU A 161 1.44 -13.72 1.23
CA GLU A 161 1.08 -14.61 0.13
C GLU A 161 -0.44 -14.61 -0.12
N ALA A 162 -1.25 -14.53 0.95
CA ALA A 162 -2.70 -14.42 0.85
C ALA A 162 -3.15 -13.16 0.11
N ALA A 163 -2.55 -12.01 0.40
CA ALA A 163 -2.84 -10.76 -0.27
C ALA A 163 -2.60 -10.82 -1.79
N LYS A 164 -1.53 -11.50 -2.24
CA LYS A 164 -1.26 -11.66 -3.67
C LYS A 164 -2.36 -12.44 -4.39
N VAL A 165 -2.87 -13.49 -3.72
CA VAL A 165 -3.95 -14.31 -4.27
C VAL A 165 -5.28 -13.55 -4.22
N PHE A 166 -5.59 -12.89 -3.11
CA PHE A 166 -6.81 -12.12 -2.92
C PHE A 166 -6.93 -10.97 -3.94
N GLY A 167 -5.90 -10.14 -4.08
CA GLY A 167 -5.87 -9.02 -5.03
C GLY A 167 -5.57 -9.43 -6.47
N GLN A 168 -5.25 -10.71 -6.72
CA GLN A 168 -4.71 -11.18 -8.01
C GLN A 168 -3.52 -10.34 -8.51
N TRP A 169 -2.72 -9.81 -7.57
CA TRP A 169 -1.68 -8.83 -7.83
C TRP A 169 -0.37 -9.23 -7.15
N GLN A 170 0.71 -9.37 -7.93
CA GLN A 170 1.95 -10.00 -7.44
C GLN A 170 2.92 -9.03 -6.74
N THR A 171 2.69 -7.70 -6.84
CA THR A 171 3.60 -6.68 -6.31
C THR A 171 3.02 -5.92 -5.12
N PHE A 172 3.89 -5.25 -4.36
CA PHE A 172 3.50 -4.35 -3.26
C PHE A 172 4.23 -3.03 -3.45
N PRO A 173 3.61 -1.89 -3.10
CA PRO A 173 2.35 -1.73 -2.34
C PRO A 173 1.08 -2.05 -3.15
N GLN A 174 -0.04 -2.30 -2.46
CA GLN A 174 -1.38 -2.50 -3.04
C GLN A 174 -2.38 -1.57 -2.35
N VAL A 175 -3.17 -0.82 -3.11
CA VAL A 175 -4.17 0.14 -2.60
C VAL A 175 -5.57 -0.35 -2.91
N TYR A 176 -6.39 -0.45 -1.87
CA TYR A 176 -7.79 -0.84 -1.95
C TYR A 176 -8.70 0.33 -1.58
N VAL A 177 -9.76 0.53 -2.36
CA VAL A 177 -10.82 1.49 -2.05
C VAL A 177 -12.16 0.78 -2.18
N ASN A 178 -13.00 0.85 -1.14
CA ASN A 178 -14.28 0.14 -1.02
C ASN A 178 -14.20 -1.34 -1.41
N GLN A 179 -13.18 -2.03 -0.92
CA GLN A 179 -12.95 -3.46 -1.18
C GLN A 179 -12.49 -3.80 -2.60
N GLU A 180 -12.31 -2.81 -3.48
CA GLU A 180 -11.78 -2.99 -4.82
C GLU A 180 -10.29 -2.62 -4.86
N LEU A 181 -9.49 -3.43 -5.56
CA LEU A 181 -8.09 -3.13 -5.78
C LEU A 181 -7.97 -2.05 -6.86
N ILE A 182 -7.47 -0.87 -6.49
CA ILE A 182 -7.17 0.21 -7.45
C ILE A 182 -5.87 -0.09 -8.19
N GLY A 183 -4.86 -0.61 -7.48
CA GLY A 183 -3.60 -1.03 -8.09
C GLY A 183 -2.38 -0.89 -7.19
N GLY A 184 -1.22 -0.98 -7.81
CA GLY A 184 0.08 -0.79 -7.17
C GLY A 184 0.62 0.64 -7.28
N CYS A 185 1.91 0.82 -6.96
CA CYS A 185 2.55 2.14 -6.95
C CYS A 185 2.45 2.90 -8.28
N ASP A 186 2.67 2.23 -9.41
CA ASP A 186 2.72 2.88 -10.72
C ASP A 186 1.34 3.45 -11.12
N ILE A 187 0.28 2.65 -10.91
CA ILE A 187 -1.10 3.07 -11.18
C ILE A 187 -1.48 4.23 -10.28
N ILE A 188 -1.17 4.15 -8.98
CA ILE A 188 -1.49 5.23 -8.04
C ILE A 188 -0.76 6.52 -8.40
N LEU A 189 0.49 6.43 -8.82
CA LEU A 189 1.26 7.60 -9.25
C LEU A 189 0.72 8.21 -10.56
N GLU A 190 0.28 7.37 -11.49
CA GLU A 190 -0.39 7.81 -12.72
C GLU A 190 -1.73 8.50 -12.40
N MET A 191 -2.55 7.89 -11.53
CA MET A 191 -3.81 8.44 -11.07
C MET A 191 -3.63 9.75 -10.28
N PHE A 192 -2.51 9.89 -9.57
CA PHE A 192 -2.14 11.13 -8.90
C PHE A 192 -1.83 12.22 -9.94
N ARG A 193 -1.04 11.89 -10.97
CA ARG A 193 -0.63 12.83 -12.03
C ARG A 193 -1.80 13.35 -12.87
N ASN A 194 -2.77 12.49 -13.16
CA ASN A 194 -3.97 12.87 -13.92
C ASN A 194 -5.12 13.39 -13.05
N GLN A 195 -4.89 13.58 -11.74
CA GLN A 195 -5.87 14.03 -10.74
C GLN A 195 -7.08 13.08 -10.52
N SER A 196 -7.13 11.93 -11.17
CA SER A 196 -8.21 10.94 -10.97
C SER A 196 -8.19 10.32 -9.58
N LEU A 197 -7.01 10.18 -8.96
CA LEU A 197 -6.88 9.70 -7.58
C LEU A 197 -7.61 10.63 -6.61
N HIS A 198 -7.47 11.94 -6.80
CA HIS A 198 -8.10 12.95 -5.94
C HIS A 198 -9.63 12.91 -6.07
N GLN A 199 -10.13 12.76 -7.30
CA GLN A 199 -11.56 12.61 -7.56
C GLN A 199 -12.12 11.34 -6.89
N LEU A 200 -11.46 10.20 -7.10
CA LEU A 200 -11.85 8.92 -6.50
C LEU A 200 -11.91 9.01 -4.96
N LEU A 201 -10.91 9.62 -4.34
CA LEU A 201 -10.88 9.79 -2.89
C LEU A 201 -11.98 10.74 -2.38
N LYS A 202 -12.27 11.81 -3.12
CA LYS A 202 -13.38 12.74 -2.81
C LYS A 202 -14.74 12.07 -2.93
N ASP A 203 -14.98 11.34 -4.01
CA ASP A 203 -16.25 10.64 -4.26
C ASP A 203 -16.57 9.63 -3.15
N HIS A 204 -15.52 9.07 -2.51
CA HIS A 204 -15.65 8.15 -1.39
C HIS A 204 -15.58 8.81 0.00
N ASN A 205 -15.51 10.14 0.07
CA ASN A 205 -15.44 10.93 1.30
C ASN A 205 -14.25 10.53 2.18
N LEU A 206 -13.09 10.30 1.56
CA LEU A 206 -11.83 9.93 2.23
C LEU A 206 -10.90 11.13 2.45
N VAL A 207 -11.23 12.26 1.84
CA VAL A 207 -10.45 13.49 1.85
C VAL A 207 -11.41 14.61 2.22
N GLU A 208 -11.03 15.41 3.22
CA GLU A 208 -11.73 16.66 3.52
C GLU A 208 -11.60 17.59 2.31
N PRO A 209 -12.67 18.29 1.91
CA PRO A 209 -12.59 19.20 0.77
C PRO A 209 -11.52 20.25 1.07
N ALA A 210 -10.37 20.13 0.41
CA ALA A 210 -9.37 21.18 0.39
C ALA A 210 -10.08 22.45 -0.08
N ASN A 211 -10.16 23.41 0.84
CA ASN A 211 -10.76 24.75 0.81
C ASN A 211 -11.20 25.25 -0.60
N PRO A 212 -12.42 25.83 -0.75
CA PRO A 212 -12.94 26.35 -2.01
C PRO A 212 -11.93 27.22 -2.75
N GLU A 213 -11.89 27.06 -4.07
CA GLU A 213 -11.14 27.91 -4.99
C GLU A 213 -11.26 29.39 -4.59
N PRO A 214 -10.19 30.20 -4.73
CA PRO A 214 -10.31 31.63 -4.57
C PRO A 214 -11.33 32.12 -5.61
N GLN A 215 -12.52 32.49 -5.16
CA GLN A 215 -13.52 33.13 -6.00
C GLN A 215 -12.84 34.35 -6.63
N SER A 216 -12.62 34.29 -7.94
CA SER A 216 -12.23 35.44 -8.74
C SER A 216 -13.33 36.48 -8.59
N THR A 217 -13.19 37.37 -7.62
CA THR A 217 -14.03 38.55 -7.51
C THR A 217 -13.60 39.43 -8.68
N GLY A 218 -14.39 39.36 -9.74
CA GLY A 218 -14.31 40.34 -10.81
C GLY A 218 -14.55 41.72 -10.22
N ALA A 219 -13.63 42.63 -10.51
CA ALA A 219 -13.78 44.06 -10.39
C ALA A 219 -13.19 44.69 -11.64
#